data_AF-A0ABD3XW20-F1
#
_entry.id   AF-A0ABD3XW20-F1
#
_cell.length_a   1.000
_cell.length_b   1.000
_cell.length_c   1.000
_cell.angle_alpha   90.00
_cell.angle_beta   90.00
_cell.angle_gamma   90.00
#
_symmetry.space_group_name_H-M   'P 1'
#
loop_
_entity.id
_entity.type
_entity.pdbx_description
1 polymer ?
#
loop_
_entity_poly.entity_id
_entity_poly.type
_entity_poly.pdbx_seq_one_letter_code
_entity_poly.pdbx_strand_id
1 'polypeptide(L)'
;MYACAAWNSLSPKTIKNCWFHCIFPEISDGEFHQQCLIAQEIREPLSEIGLEAMADEIADSIGIARDEFSNYVHVDDDANAFGELTDEEIIQSVTTKQIQSCKQDDNDDDEPITIPSYSEMSECIKKMKLFVASVDDAEHMYENVSAFESFVTNQHRSKQKQTITSYFLQK
;
A
#
# COMPACT_ATOMS: atom_id res chain seq x y z
N MET A 1 -8.31 5.22 -4.70
CA MET A 1 -9.48 4.65 -3.98
C MET A 1 -9.61 3.12 -4.08
N TYR A 2 -8.63 2.38 -4.61
CA TYR A 2 -8.74 0.93 -4.82
C TYR A 2 -8.54 0.08 -3.55
N ALA A 3 -7.77 0.57 -2.58
CA ALA A 3 -7.44 -0.18 -1.37
C ALA A 3 -8.69 -0.47 -0.50
N CYS A 4 -9.58 0.52 -0.32
CA CYS A 4 -10.80 0.34 0.47
C CYS A 4 -11.80 -0.61 -0.19
N ALA A 5 -11.98 -0.51 -1.51
CA ALA A 5 -12.87 -1.41 -2.26
C ALA A 5 -12.34 -2.85 -2.26
N ALA A 6 -11.01 -3.03 -2.38
CA ALA A 6 -10.38 -4.33 -2.28
C ALA A 6 -10.59 -4.95 -0.89
N TRP A 7 -10.40 -4.17 0.19
CA TRP A 7 -10.64 -4.63 1.56
C TRP A 7 -12.10 -5.04 1.81
N ASN A 8 -13.05 -4.24 1.33
CA ASN A 8 -14.49 -4.54 1.49
C ASN A 8 -14.96 -5.74 0.64
N SER A 9 -14.18 -6.15 -0.37
CA SER A 9 -14.47 -7.31 -1.21
C SER A 9 -13.97 -8.65 -0.62
N LEU A 10 -13.19 -8.61 0.47
CA LEU A 10 -12.65 -9.82 1.08
C LEU A 10 -13.74 -10.58 1.83
N SER A 11 -13.93 -11.85 1.47
CA SER A 11 -14.82 -12.73 2.23
C SER A 11 -14.21 -13.09 3.59
N PRO A 12 -15.02 -13.37 4.63
CA PRO A 12 -14.52 -13.87 5.91
C PRO A 12 -13.64 -15.12 5.77
N LYS A 13 -13.92 -15.96 4.77
CA LYS A 13 -13.11 -17.14 4.44
C LYS A 13 -11.72 -16.76 3.92
N THR A 14 -11.62 -15.71 3.13
CA THR A 14 -10.35 -15.19 2.62
C THR A 14 -9.50 -14.65 3.77
N ILE A 15 -10.09 -13.86 4.67
CA ILE A 15 -9.41 -13.33 5.87
C ILE A 15 -8.89 -14.48 6.74
N LYS A 16 -9.74 -15.49 7.01
CA LYS A 16 -9.34 -16.67 7.79
C LYS A 16 -8.21 -17.47 7.14
N ASN A 17 -8.25 -17.67 5.82
CA ASN A 17 -7.19 -18.37 5.09
C ASN A 17 -5.88 -17.57 5.11
N CYS A 18 -5.94 -16.24 4.89
CA CYS A 18 -4.76 -15.38 5.00
C CYS A 18 -4.15 -15.47 6.39
N TRP A 19 -4.97 -15.36 7.44
CA TRP A 19 -4.52 -15.50 8.82
C TRP A 19 -3.88 -16.86 9.12
N PHE A 20 -4.48 -17.96 8.62
CA PHE A 20 -3.97 -19.32 8.83
C PHE A 20 -2.65 -19.60 8.08
N HIS A 21 -2.42 -18.94 6.94
CA HIS A 21 -1.21 -19.10 6.15
C HIS A 21 -0.12 -18.09 6.50
N CYS A 22 -0.45 -17.01 7.21
CA CYS A 22 0.54 -16.23 7.91
C CYS A 22 1.06 -17.07 9.07
N ILE A 23 2.38 -17.26 9.12
CA ILE A 23 3.07 -17.99 10.20
C ILE A 23 3.07 -17.07 11.43
N PHE A 24 1.91 -16.84 12.01
CA PHE A 24 1.82 -16.23 13.32
C PHE A 24 2.11 -17.33 14.34
N PRO A 25 3.08 -17.14 15.24
CA PRO A 25 3.23 -18.04 16.37
C PRO A 25 1.90 -18.05 17.14
N GLU A 26 1.41 -19.22 17.52
CA GLU A 26 0.26 -19.34 18.42
C GLU A 26 0.67 -18.72 19.76
N ILE A 27 0.26 -17.48 19.99
CA ILE A 27 0.42 -16.83 21.28
C ILE A 27 -0.63 -17.47 22.19
N SER A 28 -0.18 -18.09 23.28
CA SER A 28 -1.10 -18.67 24.25
C SER A 28 -1.96 -17.55 24.88
N ASP A 29 -3.20 -17.86 25.29
CA ASP A 29 -4.09 -16.88 25.91
C ASP A 29 -3.44 -16.18 27.13
N GLY A 30 -2.54 -16.88 27.83
CA GLY A 30 -1.76 -16.32 28.93
C GLY A 30 -0.70 -15.30 28.47
N GLU A 31 0.04 -15.59 27.40
CA GLU A 31 1.05 -14.67 26.84
C GLU A 31 0.39 -13.44 26.20
N PHE A 32 -0.76 -13.62 25.55
CA PHE A 32 -1.52 -12.50 24.98
C PHE A 32 -2.01 -11.56 26.09
N HIS A 33 -2.58 -12.11 27.15
CA HIS A 33 -3.03 -11.31 28.30
C HIS A 33 -1.86 -10.56 28.95
N GLN A 34 -0.71 -11.20 29.10
CA GLN A 34 0.49 -10.57 29.65
C GLN A 34 1.04 -9.46 28.74
N GLN A 35 1.04 -9.63 27.42
CA GLN A 35 1.44 -8.58 26.48
C GLN A 35 0.47 -7.38 26.51
N CYS A 36 -0.84 -7.63 26.63
CA CYS A 36 -1.83 -6.56 26.79
C CYS A 36 -1.64 -5.78 28.11
N LEU A 37 -1.31 -6.47 29.21
CA LEU A 37 -1.03 -5.84 30.49
C LEU A 37 0.24 -4.99 30.42
N ILE A 38 1.31 -5.48 29.81
CA ILE A 38 2.55 -4.71 29.58
C ILE A 38 2.27 -3.47 28.74
N ALA A 39 1.48 -3.59 27.66
CA ALA A 39 1.11 -2.45 26.82
C ALA A 39 0.24 -1.42 27.56
N GLN A 40 -0.57 -1.86 28.53
CA GLN A 40 -1.35 -0.97 29.40
C GLN A 40 -0.50 -0.31 30.49
N GLU A 41 0.51 -1.00 31.01
CA GLU A 41 1.45 -0.48 32.01
C GLU A 41 2.41 0.56 31.40
N ILE A 42 2.83 0.37 30.15
CA ILE A 42 3.57 1.37 29.35
C ILE A 42 2.70 2.61 29.04
N ARG A 43 1.37 2.49 29.17
CA ARG A 43 0.42 3.59 28.95
C ARG A 43 0.19 4.46 30.19
N GLU A 44 0.93 4.26 31.28
CA GLU A 44 1.03 5.33 32.27
C GLU A 44 1.54 6.59 31.55
N PRO A 45 0.95 7.77 31.82
CA PRO A 45 1.39 8.99 31.17
C PRO A 45 2.86 9.17 31.58
N LEU A 46 3.77 8.99 30.62
CA LEU A 46 5.12 9.53 30.72
C LEU A 46 4.91 10.99 31.11
N SER A 47 5.10 11.30 32.38
CA SER A 47 5.05 12.68 32.86
C SER A 47 5.95 13.49 31.94
N GLU A 48 5.58 14.72 31.59
CA GLU A 48 6.37 15.64 30.74
C GLU A 48 7.89 15.57 31.01
N ILE A 49 8.25 15.41 32.30
CA ILE A 49 9.61 15.23 32.83
C ILE A 49 10.38 14.05 32.19
N GLY A 50 9.70 12.97 31.82
CA GLY A 50 10.31 11.78 31.21
C GLY A 50 10.58 11.94 29.71
N LEU A 51 9.73 12.68 28.99
CA LEU A 51 9.94 12.96 27.57
C LEU A 51 11.12 13.90 27.34
N GLU A 52 11.28 14.94 28.16
CA GLU A 52 12.43 15.83 28.09
C GLU A 52 13.75 15.12 28.38
N ALA A 53 13.77 14.22 29.38
CA ALA A 53 14.96 13.44 29.70
C ALA A 53 15.36 12.46 28.58
N MET A 54 14.37 11.87 27.88
CA MET A 54 14.63 11.00 26.73
C MET A 54 15.12 11.79 25.52
N ALA A 55 14.64 13.03 25.31
CA ALA A 55 15.10 13.89 24.24
C ALA A 55 16.59 14.20 24.35
N ASP A 56 17.09 14.47 25.56
CA ASP A 56 18.51 14.71 25.83
C ASP A 56 19.37 13.47 25.52
N GLU A 57 18.93 12.28 25.95
CA GLU A 57 19.63 11.02 25.68
C GLU A 57 19.69 10.69 24.18
N ILE A 58 18.61 10.97 23.45
CA ILE A 58 18.55 10.76 21.99
C ILE A 58 19.48 11.74 21.27
N ALA A 59 19.46 13.02 21.64
CA ALA A 59 20.34 14.03 21.04
C ALA A 59 21.82 13.67 21.23
N ASP A 60 22.20 13.23 22.44
CA ASP A 60 23.55 12.76 22.76
C ASP A 60 23.93 11.51 21.96
N SER A 61 22.98 10.57 21.76
CA SER A 61 23.24 9.34 21.00
C SER A 61 23.48 9.58 19.50
N ILE A 62 22.85 10.61 18.94
CA ILE A 62 22.95 10.97 17.52
C ILE A 62 24.09 12.00 17.30
N GLY A 63 24.60 12.61 18.38
CA GLY A 63 25.69 13.58 18.35
C GLY A 63 25.28 14.94 17.79
N ILE A 64 24.01 15.31 17.97
CA ILE A 64 23.44 16.59 17.54
C ILE A 64 23.23 17.51 18.74
N ALA A 65 23.33 18.82 18.52
CA ALA A 65 23.08 19.77 19.61
C ALA A 65 21.61 19.69 20.04
N ARG A 66 21.35 19.83 21.35
CA ARG A 66 19.99 19.84 21.91
C ARG A 66 19.06 20.83 21.20
N ASP A 67 19.57 22.02 20.88
CA ASP A 67 18.81 23.06 20.18
C ASP A 67 18.44 22.64 18.74
N GLU A 68 19.32 21.91 18.06
CA GLU A 68 19.07 21.39 16.72
C GLU A 68 18.03 20.26 16.75
N PHE A 69 18.11 19.37 17.74
CA PHE A 69 17.12 18.33 17.96
C PHE A 69 15.74 18.92 18.31
N SER A 70 15.69 19.91 19.19
CA SER A 70 14.44 20.60 19.54
C SER A 70 13.79 21.27 18.33
N ASN A 71 14.57 21.97 17.49
CA ASN A 71 14.07 22.56 16.26
C ASN A 71 13.52 21.51 15.27
N TYR A 72 14.14 20.33 15.22
CA TYR A 72 13.66 19.21 14.40
C TYR A 72 12.33 18.65 14.92
N VAL A 73 12.20 18.47 16.24
CA VAL A 73 10.96 17.96 16.87
C VAL A 73 9.79 18.92 16.67
N HIS A 74 10.04 20.23 16.78
CA HIS A 74 9.03 21.28 16.65
C HIS A 74 8.85 21.80 15.22
N VAL A 75 9.42 21.14 14.21
CA VAL A 75 9.34 21.61 12.81
C VAL A 75 7.90 21.71 12.30
N ASP A 76 7.00 20.91 12.87
CA ASP A 76 5.59 20.84 12.50
C ASP A 76 4.67 21.54 13.51
N ASP A 77 5.20 22.20 14.55
CA ASP A 77 4.35 22.92 15.53
C ASP A 77 3.60 24.10 14.88
N ASP A 78 4.24 24.75 13.90
CA ASP A 78 3.62 25.81 13.09
C ASP A 78 2.83 25.25 11.89
N ALA A 79 2.94 23.95 11.62
CA ALA A 79 2.07 23.31 10.65
C ALA A 79 0.68 23.23 11.28
N ASN A 80 -0.19 24.16 10.90
CA ASN A 80 -1.61 24.11 11.20
C ASN A 80 -2.16 22.78 10.67
N ALA A 81 -2.15 21.75 11.53
CA ALA A 81 -2.99 20.59 11.35
C ALA A 81 -4.41 21.16 11.29
N PHE A 82 -5.04 21.07 10.11
CA PHE A 82 -6.44 21.43 9.95
C PHE A 82 -7.19 20.83 11.14
N GLY A 83 -7.88 21.70 11.89
CA GLY A 83 -8.41 21.37 13.22
C GLY A 83 -9.15 20.05 13.25
N GLU A 84 -9.19 19.43 14.44
CA GLU A 84 -9.89 18.16 14.65
C GLU A 84 -11.26 18.18 13.94
N LEU A 85 -11.38 17.39 12.88
CA LEU A 85 -12.63 17.23 12.14
C LEU A 85 -13.69 16.82 13.15
N THR A 86 -14.75 17.62 13.30
CA THR A 86 -15.81 17.25 14.24
C THR A 86 -16.53 16.01 13.72
N ASP A 87 -17.13 15.24 14.63
CA ASP A 87 -17.92 14.07 14.25
C ASP A 87 -19.00 14.45 13.20
N GLU A 88 -19.57 15.65 13.30
CA GLU A 88 -20.51 16.18 12.31
C GLU A 88 -19.87 16.39 10.93
N GLU A 89 -18.64 16.91 10.85
CA GLU A 89 -17.91 17.09 9.59
C GLU A 89 -17.50 15.75 8.98
N ILE A 90 -17.11 14.78 9.81
CA ILE A 90 -16.80 13.41 9.38
C ILE A 90 -18.06 12.76 8.82
N ILE A 91 -19.17 12.79 9.57
CA ILE A 91 -20.46 12.23 9.13
C ILE A 91 -20.90 12.94 7.84
N GLN A 92 -20.80 14.25 7.77
CA GLN A 92 -21.19 15.01 6.59
C GLN A 92 -20.30 14.67 5.39
N SER A 93 -18.99 14.46 5.56
CA SER A 93 -18.10 14.05 4.48
C SER A 93 -18.45 12.66 3.90
N VAL A 94 -18.89 11.73 4.76
CA VAL A 94 -19.26 10.37 4.35
C VAL A 94 -20.67 10.33 3.75
N THR A 95 -21.61 11.04 4.37
CA THR A 95 -23.02 11.05 3.97
C THR A 95 -23.24 11.91 2.73
N THR A 96 -22.54 13.04 2.61
CA THR A 96 -22.64 13.92 1.43
C THR A 96 -21.96 13.29 0.22
N LYS A 97 -20.84 12.55 0.38
CA LYS A 97 -20.25 11.76 -0.73
C LYS A 97 -21.17 10.64 -1.21
N GLN A 98 -22.03 10.08 -0.36
CA GLN A 98 -23.04 9.10 -0.80
C GLN A 98 -24.22 9.72 -1.58
N ILE A 99 -24.51 11.01 -1.39
CA ILE A 99 -25.66 11.68 -2.03
C ILE A 99 -25.23 12.51 -3.26
N GLN A 100 -24.04 13.12 -3.25
CA GLN A 100 -23.51 13.91 -4.37
C GLN A 100 -22.74 13.11 -5.43
N SER A 101 -22.40 11.84 -5.20
CA SER A 101 -21.76 11.00 -6.25
C SER A 101 -22.69 10.63 -7.41
N CYS A 102 -23.95 11.11 -7.44
CA CYS A 102 -24.93 10.74 -8.46
C CYS A 102 -25.43 11.90 -9.34
N LYS A 103 -25.01 13.16 -9.15
CA LYS A 103 -25.43 14.27 -10.03
C LYS A 103 -24.36 15.36 -10.18
N GLN A 104 -23.55 15.19 -11.23
CA GLN A 104 -22.93 16.16 -12.16
C GLN A 104 -22.33 17.47 -11.60
N ASP A 105 -21.04 17.73 -11.88
CA ASP A 105 -20.65 18.47 -13.12
C ASP A 105 -19.12 18.42 -13.40
N ASP A 106 -18.77 17.64 -14.43
CA ASP A 106 -17.71 17.71 -15.46
C ASP A 106 -16.35 18.44 -15.24
N ASN A 107 -15.28 17.65 -15.11
CA ASN A 107 -14.17 17.54 -16.10
C ASN A 107 -13.05 16.62 -15.57
N ASP A 108 -13.34 15.33 -15.43
CA ASP A 108 -12.29 14.32 -15.48
C ASP A 108 -12.88 13.18 -16.32
N ASP A 109 -12.32 13.00 -17.51
CA ASP A 109 -12.66 11.91 -18.43
C ASP A 109 -12.37 10.59 -17.71
N ASP A 110 -13.35 10.08 -16.96
CA ASP A 110 -13.43 8.70 -16.50
C ASP A 110 -13.68 7.79 -17.72
N GLU A 111 -12.74 7.79 -18.67
CA GLU A 111 -12.67 6.74 -19.66
C GLU A 111 -12.46 5.42 -18.90
N PRO A 112 -13.27 4.38 -19.16
CA PRO A 112 -13.09 3.10 -18.51
C PRO A 112 -11.68 2.63 -18.81
N ILE A 113 -10.86 2.45 -17.77
CA ILE A 113 -9.49 1.95 -17.90
C ILE A 113 -9.57 0.56 -18.56
N THR A 114 -9.38 0.52 -19.88
CA THR A 114 -9.43 -0.71 -20.65
C THR A 114 -8.17 -1.50 -20.35
N ILE A 115 -8.33 -2.70 -19.78
CA ILE A 115 -7.20 -3.61 -19.59
C ILE A 115 -6.69 -4.00 -20.99
N PRO A 116 -5.43 -3.69 -21.34
CA PRO A 116 -4.91 -4.00 -22.65
C PRO A 116 -4.85 -5.52 -22.85
N SER A 117 -5.23 -5.95 -24.05
CA SER A 117 -5.06 -7.30 -24.53
C SER A 117 -3.58 -7.69 -24.61
N TYR A 118 -3.31 -8.99 -24.67
CA TYR A 118 -1.94 -9.49 -24.85
C TYR A 118 -1.28 -9.00 -26.14
N SER A 119 -2.06 -8.79 -27.20
CA SER A 119 -1.60 -8.19 -28.45
C SER A 119 -1.16 -6.74 -28.26
N GLU A 120 -1.98 -5.92 -27.60
CA GLU A 120 -1.67 -4.51 -27.32
C GLU A 120 -0.42 -4.40 -26.42
N MET A 121 -0.33 -5.23 -25.39
CA MET A 121 0.85 -5.28 -24.53
C MET A 121 2.12 -5.67 -25.34
N SER A 122 2.03 -6.64 -26.25
CA SER A 122 3.17 -7.03 -27.10
C SER A 122 3.62 -5.89 -28.03
N GLU A 123 2.68 -5.13 -28.58
CA GLU A 123 3.00 -3.95 -29.40
C GLU A 123 3.69 -2.84 -28.59
N CYS A 124 3.22 -2.58 -27.36
CA CYS A 124 3.85 -1.64 -26.44
C CYS A 124 5.29 -2.04 -26.09
N ILE A 125 5.53 -3.33 -25.83
CA ILE A 125 6.88 -3.84 -25.55
C ILE A 125 7.81 -3.68 -26.76
N LYS A 126 7.31 -3.92 -27.99
CA LYS A 126 8.09 -3.68 -29.22
C LYS A 126 8.48 -2.21 -29.37
N LYS A 127 7.55 -1.28 -29.11
CA LYS A 127 7.84 0.16 -29.13
C LYS A 127 8.87 0.53 -28.08
N MET A 128 8.77 -0.03 -26.87
CA MET A 128 9.73 0.19 -25.79
C MET A 128 11.12 -0.32 -26.15
N LYS A 129 11.24 -1.49 -26.79
CA LYS A 129 12.52 -2.01 -27.31
C LYS A 129 13.14 -1.11 -28.36
N LEU A 130 12.34 -0.61 -29.31
CA LEU A 130 12.81 0.32 -30.34
C LEU A 130 13.32 1.63 -29.72
N PHE A 131 12.62 2.14 -28.71
CA PHE A 131 13.05 3.33 -27.99
C PHE A 131 14.37 3.08 -27.24
N VAL A 132 14.47 2.02 -26.46
CA VAL A 132 15.68 1.68 -25.70
C VAL A 132 16.87 1.46 -26.64
N ALA A 133 16.66 0.84 -27.79
CA ALA A 133 17.71 0.64 -28.80
C ALA A 133 18.20 1.95 -29.45
N SER A 134 17.44 3.05 -29.32
CA SER A 134 17.85 4.38 -29.81
C SER A 134 18.65 5.19 -28.79
N VAL A 135 18.75 4.72 -27.55
CA VAL A 135 19.49 5.39 -26.46
C VAL A 135 20.89 4.77 -26.36
N ASP A 136 21.92 5.61 -26.38
CA ASP A 136 23.30 5.17 -26.18
C ASP A 136 23.50 4.59 -24.76
N ASP A 137 24.32 3.54 -24.64
CA ASP A 137 24.66 2.86 -23.37
C ASP A 137 23.45 2.25 -22.60
N ALA A 138 22.39 1.88 -23.32
CA ALA A 138 21.15 1.35 -22.72
C ALA A 138 21.07 -0.20 -22.66
N GLU A 139 22.22 -0.91 -22.63
CA GLU A 139 22.26 -2.38 -22.70
C GLU A 139 21.47 -3.03 -21.55
N HIS A 140 21.67 -2.56 -20.31
CA HIS A 140 20.92 -3.04 -19.15
C HIS A 140 19.41 -2.77 -19.24
N MET A 141 19.00 -1.65 -19.84
CA MET A 141 17.58 -1.37 -20.07
C MET A 141 16.99 -2.33 -21.09
N TYR A 142 17.74 -2.68 -22.14
CA TYR A 142 17.28 -3.59 -23.18
C TYR A 142 17.10 -5.03 -22.64
N GLU A 143 18.01 -5.47 -21.76
CA GLU A 143 17.90 -6.73 -21.04
C GLU A 143 16.63 -6.77 -20.17
N ASN A 144 16.37 -5.72 -19.39
CA ASN A 144 15.17 -5.62 -18.55
C ASN A 144 13.87 -5.68 -19.37
N VAL A 145 13.82 -4.98 -20.50
CA VAL A 145 12.66 -5.02 -21.40
C VAL A 145 12.48 -6.41 -22.01
N SER A 146 13.57 -7.10 -22.33
CA SER A 146 13.52 -8.48 -22.86
C SER A 146 13.11 -9.51 -21.81
N ALA A 147 13.51 -9.32 -20.55
CA ALA A 147 13.04 -10.13 -19.43
C ALA A 147 11.53 -9.93 -19.21
N PHE A 148 11.05 -8.69 -19.29
CA PHE A 148 9.63 -8.36 -19.20
C PHE A 148 8.82 -8.99 -20.33
N GLU A 149 9.31 -8.95 -21.58
CA GLU A 149 8.68 -9.64 -22.72
C GLU A 149 8.56 -11.15 -22.49
N SER A 150 9.63 -11.77 -21.98
CA SER A 150 9.67 -13.19 -21.66
C SER A 150 8.64 -13.54 -20.58
N PHE A 151 8.51 -12.69 -19.56
CA PHE A 151 7.50 -12.84 -18.51
C PHE A 151 6.07 -12.81 -19.08
N VAL A 152 5.73 -11.79 -19.88
CA VAL A 152 4.40 -11.65 -20.48
C VAL A 152 4.06 -12.84 -21.38
N THR A 153 5.03 -13.29 -22.19
CA THR A 153 4.87 -14.43 -23.11
C THR A 153 4.65 -15.74 -22.33
N ASN A 154 5.41 -15.96 -21.26
CA ASN A 154 5.26 -17.14 -20.41
C ASN A 154 3.90 -17.17 -19.70
N GLN A 155 3.41 -16.00 -19.23
CA GLN A 155 2.09 -15.89 -18.62
C GLN A 155 0.95 -16.13 -19.63
N HIS A 156 1.11 -15.68 -20.87
CA HIS A 156 0.13 -15.96 -21.92
C HIS A 156 0.07 -17.46 -22.25
N ARG A 157 1.26 -18.09 -22.38
CA ARG A 157 1.38 -19.52 -22.68
C ARG A 157 0.84 -20.41 -21.57
N SER A 158 1.03 -20.05 -20.30
CA SER A 158 0.52 -20.84 -19.17
C SER A 158 -1.00 -20.87 -19.14
N LYS A 159 -1.67 -19.75 -19.46
CA LYS A 159 -3.13 -19.66 -19.55
C LYS A 159 -3.70 -20.47 -20.71
N GLN A 160 -3.02 -20.51 -21.86
CA GLN A 160 -3.46 -21.33 -23.01
C GLN A 160 -3.33 -22.84 -22.79
N LYS A 161 -2.38 -23.30 -21.95
CA LYS A 161 -2.18 -24.74 -21.70
C LYS A 161 -3.31 -25.39 -20.90
N GLN A 162 -4.06 -24.63 -20.10
CA GLN A 162 -5.12 -25.19 -19.25
C GLN A 162 -6.39 -25.57 -20.04
N THR A 163 -6.57 -25.02 -21.25
CA THR A 163 -7.80 -25.17 -22.02
C THR A 163 -7.93 -26.52 -22.73
N ILE A 164 -6.81 -27.20 -23.03
CA ILE A 164 -6.82 -28.51 -23.70
C ILE A 164 -7.18 -29.64 -22.73
N THR A 165 -6.65 -29.63 -21.51
CA THR A 165 -6.92 -30.68 -20.52
C THR A 165 -8.39 -30.72 -20.09
N SER A 166 -9.06 -29.56 -20.02
CA SER A 166 -10.50 -29.49 -19.75
C SER A 166 -11.36 -30.04 -20.89
N TYR A 167 -10.85 -30.04 -22.12
CA TYR A 167 -11.60 -30.47 -23.31
C TYR A 167 -11.66 -32.00 -23.46
N PHE A 168 -10.67 -32.72 -22.92
CA PHE A 168 -10.59 -34.19 -23.01
C PHE A 168 -11.17 -34.94 -21.81
N LEU A 169 -11.53 -34.27 -20.72
CA LEU A 169 -12.08 -34.86 -19.49
C LEU A 169 -13.63 -34.79 -19.39
N GLN A 170 -14.32 -34.38 -20.45
CA GLN A 170 -15.79 -34.29 -20.51
C GLN A 170 -16.48 -35.46 -21.28
N LYS A 171 -15.86 -36.64 -21.33
CA LYS A 171 -16.52 -37.88 -21.81
C LYS A 171 -16.56 -38.91 -20.71
#